data_AF-B8Y7V8-F1
#
_entry.id   AF-B8Y7V8-F1
#
_cell.length_a   1.000
_cell.length_b   1.000
_cell.length_c   1.000
_cell.angle_alpha   90.00
_cell.angle_beta   90.00
_cell.angle_gamma   90.00
#
_symmetry.space_group_name_H-M   'P 1'
#
loop_
_entity.id
_entity.type
_entity.pdbx_description
1 polymer ?
#
loop_
_entity_poly.entity_id
_entity_poly.type
_entity_poly.pdbx_seq_one_letter_code
_entity_poly.pdbx_strand_id
1 'polypeptide(L)' 'VLRLIEAFQFHEEHGDVCPAGWKKGAKTMTANPKDSLKYFETVDEPSKKRKLSK' A
#
# COMPACT_ATOMS: atom_id res chain seq x y z
N VAL A 1 16.13 6.13 -8.60
CA VAL A 1 16.61 4.73 -8.45
C VAL A 1 16.71 4.31 -6.98
N LEU A 2 17.13 5.18 -6.04
CA LEU A 2 17.18 4.87 -4.60
C LEU A 2 15.88 4.30 -4.00
N ARG A 3 14.73 4.87 -4.38
CA ARG A 3 13.41 4.47 -3.85
C ARG A 3 13.12 2.96 -3.94
N LEU A 4 13.53 2.30 -5.03
CA LEU A 4 13.26 0.88 -5.21
C LEU A 4 14.13 0.05 -4.28
N ILE A 5 15.42 0.39 -4.16
CA ILE A 5 16.38 -0.30 -3.29
C ILE A 5 15.93 -0.21 -1.82
N GLU A 6 15.48 0.96 -1.38
CA GLU A 6 14.95 1.17 -0.03
C GLU A 6 13.65 0.39 0.22
N ALA A 7 12.76 0.34 -0.77
CA ALA A 7 11.53 -0.45 -0.68
C ALA A 7 11.82 -1.96 -0.61
N PHE A 8 12.82 -2.43 -1.35
CA PHE A 8 13.27 -3.83 -1.27
C PHE A 8 13.90 -4.15 0.09
N GLN A 9 14.80 -3.31 0.61
CA GLN A 9 15.35 -3.50 1.96
C GLN A 9 14.25 -3.57 3.02
N PHE A 10 13.30 -2.63 2.98
CA PHE A 10 12.18 -2.59 3.92
C PHE A 10 11.28 -3.83 3.83
N HIS A 11 11.01 -4.31 2.61
CA HIS A 11 10.23 -5.52 2.39
C HIS A 11 10.90 -6.76 2.98
N GLU A 12 12.22 -6.90 2.82
CA GLU A 12 12.97 -8.03 3.37
C GLU A 12 13.07 -7.98 4.91
N GLU A 13 13.20 -6.78 5.50
CA GLU A 13 13.31 -6.62 6.96
C GLU A 13 11.97 -6.73 7.71
N HIS A 14 10.87 -6.23 7.12
CA HIS A 14 9.56 -6.19 7.79
C HIS A 14 8.53 -7.18 7.24
N GLY A 15 8.72 -7.71 6.02
CA GLY A 15 7.74 -8.56 5.35
C GLY A 15 6.48 -7.83 4.86
N ASP A 16 6.35 -6.53 5.13
CA ASP A 16 5.27 -5.68 4.61
C ASP A 16 5.57 -5.24 3.18
N VAL A 17 4.52 -4.99 2.39
CA VAL A 17 4.63 -4.54 1.01
C VAL A 17 4.54 -3.03 0.89
N CYS A 18 5.38 -2.47 0.00
CA CYS A 18 5.45 -1.05 -0.26
C CYS A 18 4.46 -0.65 -1.37
N PRO A 19 3.41 0.12 -1.08
CA PRO A 19 2.42 0.58 -2.06
C PRO A 19 3.00 1.60 -3.07
N ALA A 20 2.25 1.89 -4.12
CA ALA A 20 2.65 2.87 -5.13
C ALA A 20 2.89 4.25 -4.49
N GLY A 21 4.01 4.89 -4.80
CA GLY A 21 4.45 6.16 -4.19
C GLY A 21 5.16 6.05 -2.84
N TRP A 22 5.32 4.85 -2.26
CA TRP A 22 5.91 4.67 -0.94
C TRP A 22 7.32 5.28 -0.80
N LYS A 23 7.55 5.94 0.35
CA LYS A 23 8.82 6.51 0.82
C LYS A 23 9.04 6.09 2.28
N LYS A 24 10.30 6.12 2.73
CA LYS A 24 10.67 5.83 4.13
C LYS A 24 9.81 6.66 5.10
N GLY A 25 9.00 6.00 5.92
CA GLY A 25 8.06 6.62 6.87
C GLY A 25 6.59 6.73 6.39
N ALA A 26 6.27 6.35 5.15
CA ALA A 26 4.90 6.26 4.67
C ALA A 26 4.23 4.94 5.09
N LYS A 27 2.89 4.92 5.10
CA LYS A 27 2.11 3.70 5.41
C LYS A 27 2.47 2.56 4.46
N THR A 28 2.73 1.42 5.06
CA THR A 28 2.97 0.13 4.40
C THR A 28 1.67 -0.67 4.41
N MET A 29 1.62 -1.71 3.59
CA MET A 29 0.47 -2.62 3.54
C MET A 29 0.96 -4.02 3.87
N THR A 30 0.24 -4.74 4.73
CA THR A 30 0.53 -6.14 5.01
C THR A 30 -0.05 -7.02 3.90
N ALA A 31 0.72 -8.02 3.44
CA ALA A 31 0.34 -8.89 2.32
C ALA A 31 -0.82 -9.87 2.63
N ASN A 32 -1.39 -9.82 3.83
CA ASN A 32 -2.55 -10.63 4.19
C ASN A 32 -3.84 -10.04 3.58
N PRO A 33 -4.72 -10.86 2.99
CA PRO A 33 -5.96 -10.37 2.40
C PRO A 33 -6.84 -9.62 3.42
N LYS A 34 -6.84 -10.06 4.69
CA LYS A 34 -7.62 -9.42 5.75
C LYS A 34 -7.03 -8.07 6.20
N ASP A 35 -5.71 -7.97 6.31
CA ASP A 35 -5.02 -6.75 6.76
C ASP A 35 -4.84 -5.74 5.64
N SER A 36 -4.75 -6.20 4.38
CA SER A 36 -4.70 -5.33 3.21
C SER A 36 -5.97 -4.48 3.07
N LEU A 37 -7.14 -5.01 3.47
CA LEU A 37 -8.40 -4.26 3.49
C LEU A 37 -8.30 -3.02 4.38
N LYS A 38 -7.65 -3.13 5.54
CA LYS A 38 -7.45 -1.99 6.44
C LYS A 38 -6.57 -0.91 5.82
N TYR A 39 -5.58 -1.30 5.01
CA TYR A 39 -4.81 -0.33 4.23
C TYR A 39 -5.71 0.36 3.21
N PHE A 40 -6.45 -0.42 2.40
CA PHE A 40 -7.35 0.08 1.37
C PHE A 40 -8.44 0.99 1.93
N GLU A 41 -9.08 0.67 3.05
CA GLU A 41 -10.07 1.55 3.70
C GLU A 41 -9.47 2.92 4.08
N THR A 42 -8.17 2.98 4.37
CA THR A 42 -7.51 4.25 4.71
C THR A 42 -6.98 5.03 3.50
N VAL A 43 -6.91 4.40 2.32
CA VAL A 43 -6.50 5.04 1.06
C VAL A 43 -7.64 5.18 0.04
N ASP A 44 -8.81 4.58 0.30
CA ASP A 44 -10.00 4.73 -0.52
C ASP A 44 -10.58 6.14 -0.31
N GLU A 45 -10.05 7.08 -1.09
CA GLU A 45 -10.73 8.32 -1.39
C GLU A 45 -12.12 8.00 -1.98
N PRO A 46 -13.22 8.64 -1.52
CA PRO A 46 -14.62 8.33 -1.86
C PRO A 46 -15.02 8.51 -3.34
N SER A 47 -14.06 8.65 -4.25
CA SER A 47 -14.23 9.09 -5.63
C SER A 47 -14.66 7.99 -6.61
N LYS A 48 -14.52 6.69 -6.28
CA LYS A 48 -14.77 5.60 -7.25
C LYS A 48 -16.11 4.87 -7.12
N LYS A 49 -16.94 5.17 -6.11
CA LYS A 49 -18.33 4.65 -6.00
C LYS A 49 -19.28 5.12 -7.11
N ARG A 50 -18.85 6.00 -8.03
CA ARG A 50 -19.71 6.56 -9.10
C ARG A 50 -19.71 5.83 -10.45
N LYS A 51 -18.93 4.75 -10.65
CA LYS A 51 -18.81 4.12 -11.98
C LYS A 51 -18.98 2.61 -12.03
N LEU A 52 -19.72 2.01 -11.10
CA LEU A 52 -20.16 0.63 -11.25
C LEU A 52 -21.65 0.48 -10.90
N SER A 53 -22.45 1.38 -11.45
CA SER A 53 -23.88 1.16 -11.68
C SER A 53 -24.10 1.30 -13.18
N LYS A 54 -23.84 0.22 -13.92
CA LYS A 54 -24.42 0.00 -15.24
C LYS A 54 -24.64 -1.48 -15.43
#